data_AF-A0A2U2S6E3-F1
#
_entry.id   AF-A0A2U2S6E3-F1
#
_cell.length_a   1.000
_cell.length_b   1.000
_cell.length_c   1.000
_cell.angle_alpha   90.00
_cell.angle_beta   90.00
_cell.angle_gamma   90.00
#
_symmetry.space_group_name_H-M   'P 1'
#
loop_
_entity.id
_entity.type
_entity.pdbx_description
1 polymer ?
#
loop_
_entity_poly.entity_id
_entity_poly.type
_entity_poly.pdbx_seq_one_letter_code
_entity_poly.pdbx_strand_id
1 'polypeptide(L)'
;MRGWGVALLFALAGVLIAVGVVALILYFSTRPQPFQVPLWRDPQSLVDYTKIDPALAVAGLGGVADKDLVAQALTEGRLDTAFAILVFSPSIDDRESAGDFLLLADRYRKDGRNESAVHSYRLAGTIATLSPDLPDTVRADTFILAGEGLATLGEYGLAQLYLDQAYNVATASAYLQPATRRSLFQRLHKGYQMIGDRERARVSLESSAQTFAPVTVPELPPVLPVADPPPLPLEVQQAEAQRWSAAQNLVEQLIVRGGRAPQQLVSALASALIAEDRARLPYYDAQIASAVQLSAQISIVQARINWLAIKYRIARQGYGLSLVPEWEAQAEMIRADLTKSYELLFALYADLIVAMPDADQIERATEEILRREILAGTLGRYPNYPAQQRIAQLQQATAQLIQSRPRDKMRVAVLPYAGVDSFVLVDDTSFLAIMHD
;
A
#
# COMPACT_ATOMS: atom_id res chain seq x y z
N MET A 1 -17.65 -62.15 38.69
CA MET A 1 -17.03 -62.15 37.34
C MET A 1 -17.70 -61.21 36.33
N ARG A 2 -18.99 -60.85 36.43
CA ARG A 2 -19.66 -59.91 35.49
C ARG A 2 -19.21 -58.44 35.56
N GLY A 3 -18.84 -57.93 36.74
CA GLY A 3 -18.46 -56.51 36.92
C GLY A 3 -17.10 -56.12 36.30
N TRP A 4 -16.15 -57.05 36.26
CA TRP A 4 -14.82 -56.82 35.67
C TRP A 4 -14.87 -56.67 34.15
N GLY A 5 -15.73 -57.45 33.47
CA GLY A 5 -15.92 -57.32 32.03
C GLY A 5 -16.52 -55.98 31.61
N VAL A 6 -17.43 -55.43 32.42
CA VAL A 6 -18.03 -54.10 32.18
C VAL A 6 -17.00 -52.98 32.40
N ALA A 7 -16.22 -53.05 33.48
CA ALA A 7 -15.15 -52.07 33.74
C ALA A 7 -14.09 -52.07 32.63
N LEU A 8 -13.72 -53.25 32.12
CA LEU A 8 -12.74 -53.38 31.05
C LEU A 8 -13.26 -52.83 29.71
N LEU A 9 -14.56 -52.99 29.42
CA LEU A 9 -15.22 -52.38 28.25
C LEU A 9 -15.26 -50.85 28.34
N PHE A 10 -15.56 -50.28 29.51
CA PHE A 10 -15.54 -48.82 29.69
C PHE A 10 -14.12 -48.24 29.57
N ALA A 11 -13.11 -48.92 30.11
CA ALA A 11 -11.71 -48.50 29.95
C ALA A 11 -11.27 -48.53 28.48
N LEU A 12 -11.64 -49.60 27.74
CA LEU A 12 -11.33 -49.72 26.32
C LEU A 12 -12.03 -48.64 25.47
N ALA A 13 -13.31 -48.35 25.76
CA ALA A 13 -14.05 -47.29 25.11
C ALA A 13 -13.43 -45.90 25.38
N GLY A 14 -13.00 -45.65 26.61
CA GLY A 14 -12.31 -44.40 26.97
C GLY A 14 -10.98 -44.21 26.20
N VAL A 15 -10.18 -45.27 26.06
CA VAL A 15 -8.94 -45.23 25.27
C VAL A 15 -9.23 -44.98 23.80
N LEU A 16 -10.24 -45.64 23.21
CA LEU A 16 -10.62 -45.43 21.81
C LEU A 16 -11.10 -44.01 21.53
N ILE A 17 -11.86 -43.41 22.45
CA ILE A 17 -12.29 -42.01 22.35
C ILE A 17 -11.07 -41.08 22.44
N ALA A 18 -10.15 -41.30 23.38
CA ALA A 18 -8.95 -40.49 23.53
C ALA A 18 -8.05 -40.54 22.29
N VAL A 19 -7.83 -41.74 21.73
CA VAL A 19 -7.09 -41.92 20.46
C VAL A 19 -7.83 -41.24 19.31
N GLY A 20 -9.15 -41.36 19.25
CA GLY A 20 -9.98 -40.69 18.24
C GLY A 20 -9.86 -39.17 18.30
N VAL A 21 -9.88 -38.58 19.50
CA VAL A 21 -9.71 -37.13 19.69
C VAL A 21 -8.30 -36.69 19.32
N VAL A 22 -7.26 -37.41 19.74
CA VAL A 22 -5.86 -37.10 19.36
C VAL A 22 -5.66 -37.21 17.86
N ALA A 23 -6.23 -38.25 17.22
CA ALA A 23 -6.19 -38.42 15.78
C ALA A 23 -6.97 -37.32 15.05
N LEU A 24 -8.10 -36.86 15.59
CA LEU A 24 -8.87 -35.74 15.03
C LEU A 24 -8.08 -34.43 15.14
N ILE A 25 -7.46 -34.16 16.29
CA ILE A 25 -6.60 -32.99 16.52
C ILE A 25 -5.42 -33.03 15.54
N LEU A 26 -4.74 -34.17 15.41
CA LEU A 26 -3.66 -34.35 14.45
C LEU A 26 -4.14 -34.20 13.01
N TYR A 27 -5.30 -34.74 12.67
CA TYR A 27 -5.87 -34.64 11.32
C TYR A 27 -6.20 -33.19 10.97
N PHE A 28 -6.85 -32.44 11.86
CA PHE A 28 -7.15 -31.02 11.64
C PHE A 28 -5.89 -30.13 11.72
N SER A 29 -4.87 -30.50 12.50
CA SER A 29 -3.61 -29.75 12.58
C SER A 29 -2.67 -30.03 11.41
N THR A 30 -2.82 -31.16 10.71
CA THR A 30 -2.00 -31.54 9.55
C THR A 30 -2.73 -31.39 8.23
N ARG A 31 -4.02 -31.05 8.26
CA ARG A 31 -4.78 -30.76 7.04
C ARG A 31 -4.12 -29.54 6.37
N PRO A 32 -3.72 -29.64 5.10
CA PRO A 32 -3.30 -28.47 4.35
C PRO A 32 -4.46 -27.48 4.41
N GLN A 33 -4.26 -26.34 5.06
CA GLN A 33 -5.26 -25.28 4.98
C GLN A 33 -5.35 -24.87 3.51
N PRO A 34 -6.58 -24.71 2.98
CA PRO A 34 -6.72 -24.25 1.61
C PRO A 34 -5.96 -22.93 1.51
N PHE A 35 -5.02 -22.86 0.57
CA PHE A 35 -4.35 -21.62 0.24
C PHE A 35 -5.45 -20.63 -0.18
N GLN A 36 -5.74 -19.65 0.66
CA GLN A 36 -6.79 -18.66 0.44
C GLN A 36 -6.12 -17.29 0.42
N VAL A 37 -6.45 -16.53 -0.61
CA VAL A 37 -6.06 -15.13 -0.74
C VAL A 37 -7.36 -14.32 -0.78
N PRO A 38 -7.58 -13.38 0.15
CA PRO A 38 -8.76 -12.54 0.13
C PRO A 38 -8.89 -11.81 -1.23
N LEU A 39 -10.11 -11.58 -1.72
CA LEU A 39 -10.32 -10.74 -2.90
C LEU A 39 -9.88 -9.30 -2.65
N TRP A 40 -9.35 -8.63 -3.68
CA TRP A 40 -9.04 -7.21 -3.58
C TRP A 40 -10.34 -6.41 -3.40
N ARG A 41 -10.30 -5.40 -2.54
CA ARG A 41 -11.37 -4.43 -2.29
C ARG A 41 -10.76 -3.05 -2.38
N ASP A 42 -11.50 -2.09 -2.93
CA ASP A 42 -11.09 -0.68 -2.96
C ASP A 42 -10.82 -0.21 -1.53
N PRO A 43 -9.59 0.23 -1.19
CA PRO A 43 -9.23 0.68 0.15
C PRO A 43 -10.11 1.82 0.67
N GLN A 44 -10.60 2.69 -0.21
CA GLN A 44 -11.48 3.79 0.20
C GLN A 44 -12.85 3.31 0.64
N SER A 45 -13.31 2.17 0.13
CA SER A 45 -14.58 1.54 0.56
C SER A 45 -14.50 0.91 1.96
N LEU A 46 -13.28 0.71 2.48
CA LEU A 46 -13.03 0.11 3.79
C LEU A 46 -12.94 1.16 4.91
N VAL A 47 -13.01 2.45 4.58
CA VAL A 47 -12.95 3.54 5.55
C VAL A 47 -14.25 3.59 6.36
N ASP A 48 -14.14 3.43 7.68
CA ASP A 48 -15.25 3.66 8.60
C ASP A 48 -15.31 5.13 9.00
N TYR A 49 -16.04 5.93 8.22
CA TYR A 49 -16.15 7.38 8.40
C TYR A 49 -16.69 7.79 9.78
N THR A 50 -17.40 6.89 10.48
CA THR A 50 -17.97 7.17 11.80
C THR A 50 -16.96 7.09 12.94
N LYS A 51 -15.81 6.45 12.70
CA LYS A 51 -14.74 6.27 13.68
C LYS A 51 -13.57 7.23 13.50
N ILE A 52 -13.64 8.10 12.51
CA ILE A 52 -12.62 9.12 12.28
C ILE A 52 -12.70 10.15 13.40
N ASP A 53 -11.57 10.37 14.08
CA ASP A 53 -11.39 11.47 15.02
C ASP A 53 -11.33 12.79 14.23
N PRO A 54 -12.36 13.65 14.33
CA PRO A 54 -12.44 14.86 13.53
C PRO A 54 -11.39 15.89 13.92
N ALA A 55 -10.96 15.94 15.19
CA ALA A 55 -9.96 16.91 15.63
C ALA A 55 -8.61 16.64 14.96
N LEU A 56 -8.19 15.38 14.98
CA LEU A 56 -6.94 14.97 14.36
C LEU A 56 -7.03 15.02 12.83
N ALA A 57 -8.14 14.58 12.23
CA ALA A 57 -8.28 14.61 10.78
C ALA A 57 -8.26 16.04 10.22
N VAL A 58 -9.00 16.98 10.83
CA VAL A 58 -9.09 18.38 10.35
C VAL A 58 -7.77 19.13 10.52
N ALA A 59 -6.87 18.70 11.41
CA ALA A 59 -5.55 19.32 11.56
C ALA A 59 -4.73 19.32 10.25
N GLY A 60 -4.95 18.37 9.34
CA GLY A 60 -4.34 18.39 7.99
C GLY A 60 -4.86 19.55 7.12
N LEU A 61 -6.12 19.94 7.32
CA LEU A 61 -6.64 21.16 6.73
C LEU A 61 -6.03 22.42 7.38
N GLY A 62 -5.40 22.28 8.54
CA GLY A 62 -4.67 23.32 9.27
C GLY A 62 -3.19 23.46 8.90
N GLY A 63 -2.69 22.69 7.93
CA GLY A 63 -1.29 22.75 7.48
C GLY A 63 -0.36 21.73 8.14
N VAL A 64 -0.88 20.83 8.98
CA VAL A 64 -0.08 19.69 9.48
C VAL A 64 0.09 18.67 8.36
N ALA A 65 1.31 18.16 8.14
CA ALA A 65 1.58 17.20 7.08
C ALA A 65 0.87 15.86 7.35
N ASP A 66 0.37 15.20 6.29
CA ASP A 66 -0.38 13.94 6.41
C ASP A 66 0.42 12.86 7.14
N LYS A 67 1.73 12.77 6.89
CA LYS A 67 2.61 11.80 7.58
C LYS A 67 2.70 12.02 9.09
N ASP A 68 2.73 13.28 9.52
CA ASP A 68 2.79 13.62 10.95
C ASP A 68 1.44 13.28 11.62
N LEU A 69 0.34 13.48 10.90
CA LEU A 69 -1.00 13.11 11.35
C LEU A 69 -1.18 11.59 11.44
N VAL A 70 -0.66 10.82 10.48
CA VAL A 70 -0.67 9.35 10.57
C VAL A 70 0.11 8.89 11.79
N ALA A 71 1.33 9.40 11.99
CA ALA A 71 2.15 9.08 13.15
C ALA A 71 1.45 9.43 14.47
N GLN A 72 0.83 10.61 14.54
CA GLN A 72 0.06 11.03 15.70
C GLN A 72 -1.18 10.13 15.93
N ALA A 73 -1.94 9.83 14.88
CA ALA A 73 -3.12 8.97 14.95
C ALA A 73 -2.77 7.56 15.45
N LEU A 74 -1.67 6.99 14.94
CA LEU A 74 -1.17 5.70 15.39
C LEU A 74 -0.71 5.72 16.85
N THR A 75 -0.10 6.82 17.29
CA THR A 75 0.34 7.02 18.69
C THR A 75 -0.85 7.13 19.65
N GLU A 76 -1.91 7.83 19.23
CA GLU A 76 -3.14 8.04 20.02
C GLU A 76 -4.14 6.88 19.91
N GLY A 77 -3.83 5.83 19.14
CA GLY A 77 -4.73 4.68 18.93
C GLY A 77 -5.95 5.01 18.05
N ARG A 78 -5.90 6.10 17.27
CA ARG A 78 -6.93 6.51 16.32
C ARG A 78 -6.75 5.81 14.98
N LEU A 79 -6.88 4.48 15.00
CA LEU A 79 -6.52 3.63 13.85
C LEU A 79 -7.34 3.93 12.59
N ASP A 80 -8.66 4.17 12.71
CA ASP A 80 -9.51 4.50 11.56
C ASP A 80 -9.16 5.86 10.95
N THR A 81 -8.74 6.83 11.77
CA THR A 81 -8.22 8.11 11.30
C THR A 81 -6.92 7.92 10.53
N ALA A 82 -5.98 7.13 11.07
CA ALA A 82 -4.72 6.82 10.40
C ALA A 82 -4.96 6.13 9.04
N PHE A 83 -5.85 5.14 9.01
CA PHE A 83 -6.22 4.45 7.77
C PHE A 83 -6.82 5.41 6.75
N ALA A 84 -7.77 6.25 7.17
CA ALA A 84 -8.40 7.24 6.29
C ALA A 84 -7.37 8.21 5.70
N ILE A 85 -6.41 8.69 6.49
CA ILE A 85 -5.35 9.59 5.96
C ILE A 85 -4.50 8.84 4.92
N LEU A 86 -4.03 7.63 5.21
CA LEU A 86 -3.16 6.86 4.31
C LEU A 86 -3.79 6.55 2.94
N VAL A 87 -5.07 6.16 2.92
CA VAL A 87 -5.75 5.77 1.67
C VAL A 87 -6.13 6.98 0.80
N PHE A 88 -6.36 8.15 1.40
CA PHE A 88 -6.69 9.37 0.67
C PHE A 88 -5.46 10.23 0.34
N SER A 89 -4.32 10.05 1.00
CA SER A 89 -3.15 10.91 0.78
C SER A 89 -2.23 10.36 -0.32
N PRO A 90 -2.13 11.04 -1.48
CA PRO A 90 -1.07 10.76 -2.47
C PRO A 90 0.28 11.40 -2.12
N SER A 91 0.38 12.15 -1.01
CA SER A 91 1.57 12.94 -0.67
C SER A 91 2.59 12.21 0.22
N ILE A 92 2.17 11.12 0.87
CA ILE A 92 3.05 10.26 1.66
C ILE A 92 3.82 9.36 0.70
N ASP A 93 5.15 9.33 0.83
CA ASP A 93 5.98 8.48 -0.01
C ASP A 93 5.71 6.98 0.23
N ASP A 94 6.12 6.14 -0.73
CA ASP A 94 5.81 4.71 -0.68
C ASP A 94 6.49 3.99 0.49
N ARG A 95 7.68 4.42 0.91
CA ARG A 95 8.41 3.80 2.03
C ARG A 95 7.71 4.10 3.34
N GLU A 96 7.38 5.37 3.58
CA GLU A 96 6.60 5.81 4.73
C GLU A 96 5.23 5.11 4.74
N SER A 97 4.51 5.13 3.61
CA SER A 97 3.19 4.47 3.46
C SER A 97 3.25 2.97 3.79
N ALA A 98 4.24 2.24 3.26
CA ALA A 98 4.39 0.81 3.54
C ALA A 98 4.65 0.53 5.03
N GLY A 99 5.53 1.32 5.66
CA GLY A 99 5.81 1.23 7.09
C GLY A 99 4.58 1.52 7.95
N ASP A 100 3.84 2.57 7.63
CA ASP A 100 2.64 2.97 8.37
C ASP A 100 1.52 1.95 8.23
N PHE A 101 1.33 1.34 7.05
CA PHE A 101 0.38 0.24 6.88
C PHE A 101 0.77 -0.99 7.70
N LEU A 102 2.05 -1.35 7.79
CA LEU A 102 2.51 -2.45 8.66
C LEU A 102 2.23 -2.16 10.15
N LEU A 103 2.54 -0.95 10.59
CA LEU A 103 2.29 -0.53 11.97
C LEU A 103 0.79 -0.52 12.28
N LEU A 104 -0.02 0.05 11.38
CA LEU A 104 -1.47 0.06 11.48
C LEU A 104 -2.04 -1.37 11.52
N ALA A 105 -1.52 -2.29 10.70
CA ALA A 105 -1.92 -3.68 10.70
C ALA A 105 -1.66 -4.37 12.05
N ASP A 106 -0.47 -4.18 12.62
CA ASP A 106 -0.13 -4.72 13.95
C ASP A 106 -1.05 -4.15 15.04
N ARG A 107 -1.39 -2.86 14.97
CA ARG A 107 -2.34 -2.22 15.91
C ARG A 107 -3.75 -2.80 15.77
N TYR A 108 -4.27 -2.91 14.54
CA TYR A 108 -5.57 -3.54 14.30
C TYR A 108 -5.62 -4.98 14.82
N ARG A 109 -4.56 -5.75 14.61
CA ARG A 109 -4.44 -7.13 15.11
C ARG A 109 -4.50 -7.16 16.64
N LYS A 110 -3.77 -6.28 17.33
CA LYS A 110 -3.77 -6.18 18.80
C LYS A 110 -5.15 -5.79 19.36
N ASP A 111 -5.92 -5.02 18.60
CA ASP A 111 -7.30 -4.64 18.92
C ASP A 111 -8.35 -5.70 18.49
N GLY A 112 -7.92 -6.86 17.98
CA GLY A 112 -8.81 -7.93 17.53
C GLY A 112 -9.54 -7.65 16.20
N ARG A 113 -9.17 -6.58 15.49
CA ARG A 113 -9.73 -6.18 14.20
C ARG A 113 -9.01 -6.86 13.04
N ASN A 114 -9.10 -8.19 13.01
CA ASN A 114 -8.33 -9.04 12.11
C ASN A 114 -8.51 -8.68 10.64
N GLU A 115 -9.74 -8.46 10.16
CA GLU A 115 -9.96 -8.09 8.75
C GLU A 115 -9.23 -6.80 8.35
N SER A 116 -9.32 -5.75 9.18
CA SER A 116 -8.60 -4.50 8.94
C SER A 116 -7.08 -4.70 8.98
N ALA A 117 -6.58 -5.57 9.85
CA ALA A 117 -5.17 -5.93 9.90
C ALA A 117 -4.70 -6.63 8.62
N VAL A 118 -5.47 -7.60 8.12
CA VAL A 118 -5.18 -8.32 6.87
C VAL A 118 -5.10 -7.36 5.69
N HIS A 119 -6.06 -6.44 5.57
CA HIS A 119 -6.05 -5.44 4.50
C HIS A 119 -4.84 -4.51 4.58
N SER A 120 -4.50 -4.03 5.78
CA SER A 120 -3.33 -3.17 5.96
C SER A 120 -2.01 -3.91 5.63
N TYR A 121 -1.85 -5.16 6.06
CA TYR A 121 -0.71 -5.99 5.64
C TYR A 121 -0.65 -6.17 4.12
N ARG A 122 -1.81 -6.36 3.48
CA ARG A 122 -1.89 -6.49 2.04
C ARG A 122 -1.48 -5.22 1.30
N LEU A 123 -1.90 -4.06 1.78
CA LEU A 123 -1.54 -2.77 1.18
C LEU A 123 -0.02 -2.52 1.30
N ALA A 124 0.58 -2.83 2.46
CA ALA A 124 2.03 -2.79 2.61
C ALA A 124 2.75 -3.72 1.62
N GLY A 125 2.30 -4.97 1.48
CA GLY A 125 2.85 -5.91 0.52
C GLY A 125 2.64 -5.50 -0.95
N THR A 126 1.54 -4.82 -1.25
CA THR A 126 1.24 -4.26 -2.59
C THR A 126 2.22 -3.14 -2.93
N ILE A 127 2.47 -2.21 -2.01
CA ILE A 127 3.49 -1.17 -2.17
C ILE A 127 4.87 -1.81 -2.34
N ALA A 128 5.21 -2.79 -1.50
CA ALA A 128 6.46 -3.55 -1.62
C ALA A 128 6.56 -4.36 -2.92
N THR A 129 5.50 -4.60 -3.66
CA THR A 129 5.61 -5.27 -4.96
C THR A 129 5.72 -4.25 -6.08
N LEU A 130 4.83 -3.27 -6.09
CA LEU A 130 4.63 -2.38 -7.23
C LEU A 130 5.52 -1.14 -7.18
N SER A 131 5.86 -0.59 -6.00
CA SER A 131 6.64 0.65 -5.93
C SER A 131 8.02 0.47 -6.58
N PRO A 132 8.39 1.29 -7.58
CA PRO A 132 9.76 1.33 -8.10
C PRO A 132 10.71 2.10 -7.18
N ASP A 133 10.17 2.92 -6.26
CA ASP A 133 10.91 3.80 -5.36
C ASP A 133 11.41 3.07 -4.08
N LEU A 134 10.95 1.84 -3.85
CA LEU A 134 11.35 1.01 -2.72
C LEU A 134 12.67 0.25 -2.98
N PRO A 135 13.73 0.47 -2.17
CA PRO A 135 14.94 -0.34 -2.21
C PRO A 135 14.68 -1.79 -1.84
N ASP A 136 15.46 -2.71 -2.40
CA ASP A 136 15.29 -4.16 -2.17
C ASP A 136 15.39 -4.57 -0.69
N THR A 137 16.19 -3.85 0.12
CA THR A 137 16.29 -4.09 1.57
C THR A 137 14.96 -3.82 2.27
N VAL A 138 14.38 -2.65 2.03
CA VAL A 138 13.07 -2.24 2.57
C VAL A 138 12.00 -3.20 2.08
N ARG A 139 12.06 -3.55 0.79
CA ARG A 139 11.11 -4.45 0.14
C ARG A 139 11.05 -5.82 0.83
N ALA A 140 12.20 -6.45 1.03
CA ALA A 140 12.29 -7.75 1.70
C ALA A 140 11.78 -7.66 3.15
N ASP A 141 12.17 -6.61 3.88
CA ASP A 141 11.72 -6.42 5.26
C ASP A 141 10.20 -6.21 5.35
N THR A 142 9.60 -5.43 4.43
CA THR A 142 8.15 -5.24 4.38
C THR A 142 7.42 -6.55 4.14
N PHE A 143 7.90 -7.38 3.20
CA PHE A 143 7.33 -8.69 2.94
C PHE A 143 7.42 -9.63 4.14
N ILE A 144 8.56 -9.70 4.83
CA ILE A 144 8.70 -10.53 6.02
C ILE A 144 7.75 -10.04 7.13
N LEU A 145 7.70 -8.74 7.39
CA LEU A 145 6.82 -8.18 8.44
C LEU A 145 5.34 -8.43 8.14
N ALA A 146 4.93 -8.28 6.88
CA ALA A 146 3.58 -8.61 6.45
C ALA A 146 3.30 -10.12 6.61
N GLY A 147 4.23 -10.98 6.17
CA GLY A 147 4.12 -12.43 6.28
C GLY A 147 4.03 -12.92 7.73
N GLU A 148 4.90 -12.44 8.62
CA GLU A 148 4.89 -12.76 10.06
C GLU A 148 3.58 -12.30 10.73
N GLY A 149 3.10 -11.11 10.38
CA GLY A 149 1.85 -10.54 10.87
C GLY A 149 0.63 -11.36 10.45
N LEU A 150 0.55 -11.74 9.18
CA LEU A 150 -0.51 -12.58 8.63
C LEU A 150 -0.46 -14.01 9.17
N ALA A 151 0.73 -14.57 9.37
CA ALA A 151 0.89 -15.88 10.01
C ALA A 151 0.32 -15.87 11.43
N THR A 152 0.51 -14.78 12.18
CA THR A 152 -0.08 -14.60 13.52
C THR A 152 -1.60 -14.52 13.49
N LEU A 153 -2.18 -14.02 12.39
CA LEU A 153 -3.63 -13.94 12.16
C LEU A 153 -4.24 -15.26 11.66
N GLY A 154 -3.41 -16.27 11.32
CA GLY A 154 -3.86 -17.52 10.71
C GLY A 154 -4.10 -17.43 9.20
N GLU A 155 -3.72 -16.32 8.55
CA GLU A 155 -3.85 -16.12 7.10
C GLU A 155 -2.66 -16.73 6.35
N TYR A 156 -2.48 -18.04 6.49
CA TYR A 156 -1.26 -18.72 6.06
C TYR A 156 -1.00 -18.65 4.55
N GLY A 157 -2.04 -18.60 3.72
CA GLY A 157 -1.87 -18.47 2.26
C GLY A 157 -1.22 -17.15 1.88
N LEU A 158 -1.77 -16.03 2.37
CA LEU A 158 -1.19 -14.71 2.11
C LEU A 158 0.15 -14.51 2.85
N ALA A 159 0.30 -15.10 4.03
CA ALA A 159 1.58 -15.10 4.75
C ALA A 159 2.68 -15.80 3.94
N GLN A 160 2.39 -16.99 3.42
CA GLN A 160 3.29 -17.73 2.55
C GLN A 160 3.63 -16.93 1.30
N LEU A 161 2.66 -16.30 0.65
CA LEU A 161 2.90 -15.45 -0.52
C LEU A 161 3.98 -14.40 -0.23
N TYR A 162 3.84 -13.63 0.86
CA TYR A 162 4.82 -12.59 1.18
C TYR A 162 6.16 -13.14 1.68
N LEU A 163 6.18 -14.26 2.40
CA LEU A 163 7.45 -14.92 2.74
C LEU A 163 8.18 -15.40 1.47
N ASP A 164 7.45 -15.90 0.47
CA ASP A 164 8.00 -16.28 -0.83
C ASP A 164 8.56 -15.06 -1.56
N GLN A 165 7.86 -13.92 -1.51
CA GLN A 165 8.37 -12.67 -2.09
C GLN A 165 9.68 -12.24 -1.42
N ALA A 166 9.75 -12.26 -0.08
CA ALA A 166 10.98 -11.95 0.63
C ALA A 166 12.11 -12.94 0.31
N TYR A 167 11.80 -14.22 0.13
CA TYR A 167 12.76 -15.23 -0.30
C TYR A 167 13.30 -14.94 -1.71
N ASN A 168 12.44 -14.56 -2.65
CA ASN A 168 12.84 -14.16 -3.99
C ASN A 168 13.78 -12.95 -3.96
N VAL A 169 13.47 -11.94 -3.13
CA VAL A 169 14.35 -10.78 -2.94
C VAL A 169 15.70 -11.21 -2.35
N ALA A 170 15.69 -12.05 -1.31
CA ALA A 170 16.92 -12.52 -0.65
C ALA A 170 17.83 -13.32 -1.59
N THR A 171 17.25 -14.10 -2.50
CA THR A 171 17.98 -14.96 -3.45
C THR A 171 18.43 -14.23 -4.70
N ALA A 172 17.57 -13.42 -5.30
CA ALA A 172 17.80 -12.83 -6.62
C ALA A 172 18.37 -11.41 -6.60
N SER A 173 18.17 -10.64 -5.52
CA SER A 173 18.63 -9.24 -5.49
C SER A 173 20.15 -9.13 -5.54
N ALA A 174 20.65 -8.34 -6.50
CA ALA A 174 22.07 -7.99 -6.62
C ALA A 174 22.53 -6.93 -5.60
N TYR A 175 21.60 -6.26 -4.91
CA TYR A 175 21.87 -5.08 -4.08
C TYR A 175 21.93 -5.38 -2.57
N LEU A 176 21.54 -6.59 -2.16
CA LEU A 176 21.55 -7.00 -0.75
C LEU A 176 22.97 -7.31 -0.25
N GLN A 177 23.41 -6.55 0.75
CA GLN A 177 24.67 -6.82 1.46
C GLN A 177 24.67 -8.22 2.11
N PRO A 178 25.81 -8.93 2.16
CA PRO A 178 25.91 -10.27 2.74
C PRO A 178 25.30 -10.43 4.14
N ALA A 179 25.53 -9.44 5.02
CA ALA A 179 24.99 -9.45 6.39
C ALA A 179 23.46 -9.34 6.40
N THR A 180 22.91 -8.42 5.61
CA THR A 180 21.46 -8.24 5.45
C THR A 180 20.83 -9.50 4.86
N ARG A 181 21.40 -10.06 3.79
CA ARG A 181 20.89 -11.30 3.17
C ARG A 181 20.85 -12.47 4.16
N ARG A 182 21.89 -12.64 4.98
CA ARG A 182 21.91 -13.65 6.05
C ARG A 182 20.79 -13.42 7.08
N SER A 183 20.61 -12.18 7.54
CA SER A 183 19.55 -11.82 8.48
C SER A 183 18.16 -12.13 7.90
N LEU A 184 17.92 -11.77 6.62
CA LEU A 184 16.68 -12.08 5.93
C LEU A 184 16.40 -13.58 5.89
N PHE A 185 17.37 -14.42 5.52
CA PHE A 185 17.20 -15.87 5.54
C PHE A 185 16.92 -16.45 6.94
N GLN A 186 17.53 -15.90 7.99
CA GLN A 186 17.23 -16.30 9.37
C GLN A 186 15.81 -15.91 9.80
N ARG A 187 15.31 -14.76 9.35
CA ARG A 187 13.93 -14.35 9.58
C ARG A 187 12.95 -15.20 8.77
N LEU A 188 13.24 -15.47 7.50
CA LEU A 188 12.47 -16.37 6.64
C LEU A 188 12.33 -17.77 7.25
N HIS A 189 13.42 -18.32 7.81
CA HIS A 189 13.36 -19.58 8.56
C HIS A 189 12.27 -19.55 9.64
N LYS A 190 12.23 -18.49 10.46
CA LYS A 190 11.22 -18.32 11.52
C LYS A 190 9.82 -18.11 10.93
N GLY A 191 9.69 -17.28 9.90
CA GLY A 191 8.42 -17.03 9.22
C GLY A 191 7.80 -18.30 8.65
N TYR A 192 8.59 -19.12 7.94
CA TYR A 192 8.12 -20.41 7.42
C TYR A 192 7.78 -21.40 8.53
N GLN A 193 8.50 -21.40 9.65
CA GLN A 193 8.12 -22.19 10.84
C GLN A 193 6.76 -21.78 11.39
N MET A 194 6.43 -20.49 11.43
CA MET A 194 5.15 -19.99 11.94
C MET A 194 3.96 -20.49 11.13
N ILE A 195 4.12 -20.66 9.81
CA ILE A 195 3.06 -21.19 8.93
C ILE A 195 3.12 -22.72 8.76
N GLY A 196 4.07 -23.39 9.42
CA GLY A 196 4.21 -24.85 9.38
C GLY A 196 4.98 -25.41 8.18
N ASP A 197 5.57 -24.58 7.32
CA ASP A 197 6.35 -25.02 6.17
C ASP A 197 7.80 -25.36 6.59
N ARG A 198 7.99 -26.60 7.04
CA ARG A 198 9.28 -27.07 7.55
C ARG A 198 10.37 -27.13 6.48
N GLU A 199 9.99 -27.38 5.23
CA GLU A 199 10.97 -27.57 4.15
C GLU A 199 11.54 -26.23 3.72
N ARG A 200 10.69 -25.22 3.45
CA ARG A 200 11.17 -23.87 3.16
C ARG A 200 11.88 -23.23 4.34
N ALA A 201 11.46 -23.55 5.57
CA ALA A 201 12.19 -23.15 6.77
C ALA A 201 13.61 -23.72 6.78
N ARG A 202 13.78 -25.02 6.51
CA ARG A 202 15.09 -25.69 6.45
C ARG A 202 15.97 -25.08 5.36
N VAL A 203 15.44 -24.94 4.15
CA VAL A 203 16.16 -24.33 3.02
C VAL A 203 16.63 -22.92 3.36
N SER A 204 15.78 -22.10 3.97
CA SER A 204 16.15 -20.73 4.39
C SER A 204 17.28 -20.73 5.41
N LEU A 205 17.26 -21.66 6.38
CA LEU A 205 18.35 -21.79 7.36
C LEU A 205 19.68 -22.17 6.68
N GLU A 206 19.64 -23.11 5.74
CA GLU A 206 20.81 -23.53 4.96
C GLU A 206 21.37 -22.38 4.11
N SER A 207 20.50 -21.63 3.43
CA SER A 207 20.89 -20.43 2.68
C SER A 207 21.55 -19.38 3.58
N SER A 208 21.11 -19.23 4.84
CA SER A 208 21.74 -18.27 5.77
C SER A 208 23.21 -18.59 6.10
N ALA A 209 23.60 -19.88 6.00
CA ALA A 209 24.96 -20.34 6.25
C ALA A 209 25.88 -20.19 5.04
N GLN A 210 25.35 -19.85 3.86
CA GLN A 210 26.14 -19.68 2.65
C GLN A 210 27.02 -18.42 2.70
N THR A 211 28.11 -18.48 1.94
CA THR A 211 28.97 -17.31 1.68
C THR A 211 28.41 -16.51 0.52
N PHE A 212 28.19 -15.21 0.74
CA PHE A 212 27.70 -14.29 -0.28
C PHE A 212 28.82 -13.39 -0.77
N ALA A 213 28.85 -13.12 -2.07
CA ALA A 213 29.74 -12.14 -2.66
C ALA A 213 29.43 -10.74 -2.10
N PRO A 214 30.45 -9.89 -1.89
CA PRO A 214 30.24 -8.49 -1.50
C PRO A 214 29.52 -7.75 -2.62
N VAL A 215 28.61 -6.84 -2.24
CA VAL A 215 27.92 -5.96 -3.19
C VAL A 215 28.87 -4.82 -3.55
N THR A 216 29.16 -4.70 -4.85
CA THR A 216 30.07 -3.68 -5.39
C THR A 216 29.37 -2.60 -6.20
N VAL A 217 28.07 -2.78 -6.48
CA VAL A 217 27.27 -1.87 -7.32
C VAL A 217 26.13 -1.30 -6.49
N PRO A 218 25.94 0.04 -6.47
CA PRO A 218 24.80 0.65 -5.81
C PRO A 218 23.51 0.34 -6.56
N GLU A 219 22.40 0.28 -5.83
CA GLU A 219 21.07 0.21 -6.42
C GLU A 219 20.79 1.49 -7.21
N LEU A 220 20.39 1.33 -8.47
CA LEU A 220 20.10 2.47 -9.34
C LEU A 220 18.76 3.09 -8.96
N PRO A 221 18.68 4.43 -8.84
CA PRO A 221 17.42 5.11 -8.60
C PRO A 221 16.44 4.93 -9.78
N PRO A 222 15.15 5.19 -9.54
CA PRO A 222 14.13 5.33 -10.57
C PRO A 222 14.55 6.33 -11.65
N VAL A 223 14.11 6.09 -12.88
CA VAL A 223 14.44 6.91 -14.06
C VAL A 223 13.51 8.13 -14.13
N LEU A 224 12.23 7.97 -13.77
CA LEU A 224 11.27 9.06 -13.88
C LEU A 224 11.46 10.06 -12.75
N PRO A 225 11.34 11.37 -13.06
CA PRO A 225 11.51 12.41 -12.05
C PRO A 225 10.44 12.33 -10.97
N VAL A 226 10.84 12.70 -9.76
CA VAL A 226 9.93 12.99 -8.65
C VAL A 226 9.33 14.37 -8.88
N ALA A 227 8.03 14.51 -8.68
CA ALA A 227 7.32 15.77 -8.84
C ALA A 227 7.62 16.72 -7.67
N ASP A 228 8.20 17.88 -7.97
CA ASP A 228 8.39 18.95 -6.99
C ASP A 228 7.14 19.87 -6.91
N PRO A 229 6.72 20.34 -5.72
CA PRO A 229 5.61 21.28 -5.60
C PRO A 229 5.87 22.57 -6.40
N PRO A 230 4.93 23.00 -7.27
CA PRO A 230 5.10 24.23 -8.03
C PRO A 230 5.01 25.47 -7.12
N PRO A 231 5.71 26.57 -7.45
CA PRO A 231 5.65 27.80 -6.67
C PRO A 231 4.26 28.43 -6.73
N LEU A 232 3.59 28.59 -5.59
CA LEU A 232 2.23 29.15 -5.55
C LEU A 232 2.24 30.68 -5.64
N PRO A 233 1.30 31.33 -6.35
CA PRO A 233 1.18 32.78 -6.38
C PRO A 233 0.60 33.31 -5.05
N LEU A 234 0.80 34.60 -4.78
CA LEU A 234 0.38 35.24 -3.52
C LEU A 234 -1.12 35.03 -3.21
N GLU A 235 -1.98 35.09 -4.22
CA GLU A 235 -3.42 34.86 -4.06
C GLU A 235 -3.73 33.47 -3.52
N VAL A 236 -3.08 32.43 -4.06
CA VAL A 236 -3.24 31.05 -3.59
C VAL A 236 -2.66 30.87 -2.19
N GLN A 237 -1.49 31.45 -1.92
CA GLN A 237 -0.87 31.41 -0.59
C GLN A 237 -1.77 32.07 0.48
N GLN A 238 -2.42 33.19 0.15
CA GLN A 238 -3.35 33.87 1.05
C GLN A 238 -4.60 33.04 1.31
N ALA A 239 -5.17 32.40 0.29
CA ALA A 239 -6.32 31.52 0.46
C ALA A 239 -5.97 30.26 1.28
N GLU A 240 -4.79 29.68 1.05
CA GLU A 240 -4.27 28.57 1.86
C GLU A 240 -4.09 28.98 3.33
N ALA A 241 -3.51 30.15 3.59
CA ALA A 241 -3.36 30.66 4.96
C ALA A 241 -4.71 30.89 5.66
N GLN A 242 -5.73 31.33 4.92
CA GLN A 242 -7.10 31.45 5.43
C GLN A 242 -7.71 30.09 5.79
N ARG A 243 -7.54 29.08 4.92
CA ARG A 243 -7.94 27.69 5.25
C ARG A 243 -7.23 27.22 6.51
N TRP A 244 -5.91 27.40 6.61
CA TRP A 244 -5.14 26.94 7.76
C TRP A 244 -5.65 27.55 9.06
N SER A 245 -5.83 28.88 9.08
CA SER A 245 -6.37 29.57 10.25
C SER A 245 -7.77 29.09 10.62
N ALA A 246 -8.67 28.94 9.64
CA ALA A 246 -10.04 28.46 9.89
C ALA A 246 -10.07 27.02 10.42
N ALA A 247 -9.21 26.15 9.88
CA ALA A 247 -9.10 24.76 10.32
C ALA A 247 -8.51 24.66 11.73
N GLN A 248 -7.45 25.40 12.03
CA GLN A 248 -6.85 25.44 13.37
C GLN A 248 -7.87 25.90 14.43
N ASN A 249 -8.62 26.97 14.14
CA ASN A 249 -9.70 27.45 15.02
C ASN A 249 -10.78 26.37 15.25
N LEU A 250 -11.13 25.60 14.21
CA LEU A 250 -12.08 24.49 14.33
C LEU A 250 -11.50 23.33 15.18
N VAL A 251 -10.24 22.96 14.96
CA VAL A 251 -9.55 21.90 15.72
C VAL A 251 -9.52 22.23 17.21
N GLU A 252 -9.19 23.47 17.58
CA GLU A 252 -9.20 23.90 18.98
C GLU A 252 -10.57 23.66 19.65
N GLN A 253 -11.66 24.02 18.96
CA GLN A 253 -13.00 23.80 19.49
C GLN A 253 -13.41 22.33 19.49
N LEU A 254 -12.98 21.54 18.51
CA LEU A 254 -13.19 20.09 18.49
C LEU A 254 -12.53 19.44 19.72
N ILE A 255 -11.30 19.82 20.06
CA ILE A 255 -10.59 19.32 21.24
C ILE A 255 -11.34 19.72 22.52
N VAL A 256 -11.61 21.01 22.70
CA VAL A 256 -12.25 21.55 23.93
C VAL A 256 -13.65 20.97 24.14
N ARG A 257 -14.39 20.68 23.07
CA ARG A 257 -15.78 20.21 23.12
C ARG A 257 -15.95 18.71 22.89
N GLY A 258 -14.86 17.94 22.91
CA GLY A 258 -14.89 16.48 22.77
C GLY A 258 -15.48 16.01 21.44
N GLY A 259 -15.04 16.61 20.32
CA GLY A 259 -15.46 16.26 18.96
C GLY A 259 -16.68 17.01 18.42
N ARG A 260 -17.29 17.91 19.20
CA ARG A 260 -18.46 18.68 18.75
C ARG A 260 -18.05 19.97 18.04
N ALA A 261 -18.25 20.00 16.72
CA ALA A 261 -17.96 21.16 15.87
C ALA A 261 -19.03 22.27 15.98
N PRO A 262 -18.68 23.52 16.30
CA PRO A 262 -19.60 24.65 16.17
C PRO A 262 -19.92 24.93 14.70
N GLN A 263 -21.20 24.99 14.34
CA GLN A 263 -21.64 25.20 12.94
C GLN A 263 -21.03 26.44 12.28
N GLN A 264 -20.82 27.50 13.05
CA GLN A 264 -20.18 28.73 12.57
C GLN A 264 -18.73 28.48 12.10
N LEU A 265 -17.96 27.67 12.83
CA LEU A 265 -16.57 27.38 12.48
C LEU A 265 -16.48 26.39 11.31
N VAL A 266 -17.40 25.42 11.23
CA VAL A 266 -17.53 24.56 10.06
C VAL A 266 -17.81 25.41 8.82
N SER A 267 -18.74 26.36 8.90
CA SER A 267 -19.09 27.26 7.79
C SER A 267 -17.94 28.19 7.39
N ALA A 268 -17.15 28.66 8.37
CA ALA A 268 -15.96 29.47 8.11
C ALA A 268 -14.88 28.67 7.36
N LEU A 269 -14.60 27.44 7.81
CA LEU A 269 -13.68 26.54 7.11
C LEU A 269 -14.17 26.19 5.72
N ALA A 270 -15.48 25.90 5.55
CA ALA A 270 -16.08 25.64 4.25
C ALA A 270 -15.87 26.80 3.28
N SER A 271 -16.08 28.03 3.74
CA SER A 271 -15.89 29.24 2.94
C SER A 271 -14.43 29.42 2.51
N ALA A 272 -13.48 29.15 3.42
CA ALA A 272 -12.05 29.22 3.12
C ALA A 272 -11.61 28.15 2.11
N LEU A 273 -12.11 26.92 2.25
CA LEU A 273 -11.87 25.81 1.32
C LEU A 273 -12.38 26.14 -0.10
N ILE A 274 -13.58 26.72 -0.22
CA ILE A 274 -14.14 27.14 -1.50
C ILE A 274 -13.33 28.29 -2.11
N ALA A 275 -12.87 29.25 -1.30
CA ALA A 275 -12.03 30.34 -1.77
C ALA A 275 -10.69 29.83 -2.30
N GLU A 276 -10.06 28.89 -1.60
CA GLU A 276 -8.82 28.25 -2.03
C GLU A 276 -8.99 27.44 -3.30
N ASP A 277 -10.07 26.66 -3.45
CA ASP A 277 -10.38 25.92 -4.68
C ASP A 277 -10.50 26.84 -5.90
N ARG A 278 -11.18 27.99 -5.72
CA ARG A 278 -11.36 29.02 -6.76
C ARG A 278 -10.07 29.70 -7.17
N ALA A 279 -9.08 29.79 -6.28
CA ALA A 279 -7.76 30.32 -6.60
C ALA A 279 -6.83 29.25 -7.20
N ARG A 280 -6.82 28.03 -6.65
CA ARG A 280 -5.89 26.95 -7.01
C ARG A 280 -6.17 26.37 -8.39
N LEU A 281 -7.40 25.95 -8.69
CA LEU A 281 -7.69 25.22 -9.92
C LEU A 281 -7.42 26.05 -11.19
N PRO A 282 -7.90 27.30 -11.30
CA PRO A 282 -7.59 28.13 -12.46
C PRO A 282 -6.09 28.43 -12.60
N TYR A 283 -5.39 28.60 -11.48
CA TYR A 283 -3.93 28.75 -11.48
C TYR A 283 -3.24 27.52 -12.07
N TYR A 284 -3.60 26.31 -11.62
CA TYR A 284 -3.04 25.07 -12.19
C TYR A 284 -3.36 24.93 -13.67
N ASP A 285 -4.59 25.20 -14.10
CA ASP A 285 -4.97 25.14 -15.52
C ASP A 285 -4.14 26.10 -16.37
N ALA A 286 -3.93 27.34 -15.91
CA ALA A 286 -3.09 28.33 -16.59
C ALA A 286 -1.61 27.92 -16.62
N GLN A 287 -1.08 27.36 -15.53
CA GLN A 287 0.30 26.90 -15.46
C GLN A 287 0.55 25.70 -16.37
N ILE A 288 -0.35 24.71 -16.39
CA ILE A 288 -0.26 23.55 -17.30
C ILE A 288 -0.21 24.03 -18.75
N ALA A 289 -1.08 24.98 -19.14
CA ALA A 289 -1.13 25.50 -20.50
C ALA A 289 0.11 26.33 -20.91
N SER A 290 0.80 26.94 -19.94
CA SER A 290 1.95 27.84 -20.19
C SER A 290 3.32 27.18 -19.97
N ALA A 291 3.38 26.05 -19.28
CA ALA A 291 4.63 25.38 -18.93
C ALA A 291 5.28 24.75 -20.15
N VAL A 292 6.51 25.17 -20.46
CA VAL A 292 7.28 24.67 -21.61
C VAL A 292 7.90 23.29 -21.34
N GLN A 293 8.27 23.01 -20.09
CA GLN A 293 8.94 21.77 -19.71
C GLN A 293 7.94 20.72 -19.23
N LEU A 294 8.04 19.48 -19.74
CA LEU A 294 7.20 18.35 -19.33
C LEU A 294 7.31 18.06 -17.83
N SER A 295 8.51 18.15 -17.25
CA SER A 295 8.74 17.98 -15.81
C SER A 295 7.94 18.99 -14.97
N ALA A 296 7.87 20.25 -15.42
CA ALA A 296 7.06 21.27 -14.76
C ALA A 296 5.56 20.96 -14.86
N GLN A 297 5.09 20.50 -16.03
CA GLN A 297 3.70 20.08 -16.20
C GLN A 297 3.35 18.90 -15.27
N ILE A 298 4.21 17.89 -15.17
CA ILE A 298 4.08 16.76 -14.25
C ILE A 298 3.94 17.24 -12.80
N SER A 299 4.83 18.13 -12.36
CA SER A 299 4.77 18.76 -11.03
C SER A 299 3.44 19.46 -10.74
N ILE A 300 2.93 20.23 -11.71
CA ILE A 300 1.67 20.95 -11.55
C ILE A 300 0.48 19.99 -11.49
N VAL A 301 0.46 18.97 -12.35
CA VAL A 301 -0.60 17.95 -12.35
C VAL A 301 -0.58 17.13 -11.06
N GLN A 302 0.59 16.79 -10.53
CA GLN A 302 0.70 16.14 -9.22
C GLN A 302 0.14 17.03 -8.10
N ALA A 303 0.45 18.33 -8.10
CA ALA A 303 -0.12 19.27 -7.14
C ALA A 303 -1.64 19.39 -7.25
N ARG A 304 -2.19 19.35 -8.48
CA ARG A 304 -3.63 19.28 -8.74
C ARG A 304 -4.24 18.00 -8.17
N ILE A 305 -3.61 16.84 -8.38
CA ILE A 305 -4.05 15.56 -7.82
C ILE A 305 -4.09 15.63 -6.29
N ASN A 306 -3.06 16.19 -5.65
CA ASN A 306 -3.02 16.34 -4.20
C ASN A 306 -4.19 17.21 -3.69
N TRP A 307 -4.50 18.32 -4.36
CA TRP A 307 -5.64 19.17 -4.02
C TRP A 307 -6.99 18.45 -4.23
N LEU A 308 -7.16 17.79 -5.38
CA LEU A 308 -8.38 17.03 -5.68
C LEU A 308 -8.58 15.85 -4.73
N ALA A 309 -7.51 15.22 -4.24
CA ALA A 309 -7.57 14.17 -3.24
C ALA A 309 -8.09 14.70 -1.90
N ILE A 310 -7.65 15.90 -1.47
CA ILE A 310 -8.21 16.59 -0.28
C ILE A 310 -9.70 16.89 -0.50
N LYS A 311 -10.05 17.49 -1.64
CA LYS A 311 -11.43 17.82 -2.01
C LYS A 311 -12.34 16.58 -2.03
N TYR A 312 -11.83 15.47 -2.57
CA TYR A 312 -12.55 14.21 -2.63
C TYR A 312 -12.70 13.57 -1.25
N ARG A 313 -11.65 13.60 -0.42
CA ARG A 313 -11.74 13.16 0.98
C ARG A 313 -12.80 13.95 1.75
N ILE A 314 -12.89 15.26 1.54
CA ILE A 314 -13.97 16.10 2.11
C ILE A 314 -15.34 15.65 1.60
N ALA A 315 -15.49 15.47 0.28
CA ALA A 315 -16.74 15.02 -0.34
C ALA A 315 -17.21 13.64 0.16
N ARG A 316 -16.27 12.80 0.61
CA ARG A 316 -16.54 11.49 1.20
C ARG A 316 -16.68 11.51 2.73
N GLN A 317 -16.67 12.70 3.36
CA GLN A 317 -16.67 12.87 4.82
C GLN A 317 -15.47 12.18 5.51
N GLY A 318 -14.36 12.01 4.80
CA GLY A 318 -13.10 11.41 5.29
C GLY A 318 -12.36 12.22 6.36
N TYR A 319 -12.97 13.30 6.85
CA TYR A 319 -12.55 14.09 8.00
C TYR A 319 -13.42 13.84 9.25
N GLY A 320 -14.37 12.91 9.20
CA GLY A 320 -15.25 12.56 10.31
C GLY A 320 -16.40 13.54 10.56
N LEU A 321 -16.57 14.54 9.69
CA LEU A 321 -17.70 15.46 9.70
C LEU A 321 -18.04 15.96 8.29
N SER A 322 -19.27 16.45 8.13
CA SER A 322 -19.67 17.19 6.94
C SER A 322 -19.08 18.60 6.98
N LEU A 323 -18.24 18.91 5.99
CA LEU A 323 -17.48 20.17 5.93
C LEU A 323 -18.01 21.08 4.82
N VAL A 324 -18.15 20.54 3.61
CA VAL A 324 -18.58 21.29 2.42
C VAL A 324 -19.68 20.50 1.72
N PRO A 325 -20.96 20.71 2.10
CA PRO A 325 -22.09 19.95 1.55
C PRO A 325 -22.17 20.00 0.02
N GLU A 326 -21.75 21.11 -0.59
CA GLU A 326 -21.70 21.26 -2.05
C GLU A 326 -20.73 20.25 -2.69
N TRP A 327 -19.58 20.01 -2.07
CA TRP A 327 -18.61 19.03 -2.56
C TRP A 327 -19.09 17.60 -2.32
N GLU A 328 -19.76 17.34 -1.19
CA GLU A 328 -20.37 16.04 -0.90
C GLU A 328 -21.43 15.67 -1.95
N ALA A 329 -22.28 16.62 -2.35
CA ALA A 329 -23.24 16.43 -3.43
C ALA A 329 -22.58 16.24 -4.82
N GLN A 330 -21.34 16.69 -4.97
CA GLN A 330 -20.55 16.62 -6.20
C GLN A 330 -19.45 15.55 -6.17
N ALA A 331 -19.52 14.59 -5.22
CA ALA A 331 -18.46 13.60 -5.03
C ALA A 331 -18.08 12.85 -6.31
N GLU A 332 -19.06 12.49 -7.14
CA GLU A 332 -18.83 11.81 -8.42
C GLU A 332 -18.15 12.68 -9.47
N MET A 333 -18.46 13.99 -9.48
CA MET A 333 -17.79 14.94 -10.38
C MET A 333 -16.34 15.14 -9.96
N ILE A 334 -16.08 15.30 -8.65
CA ILE A 334 -14.73 15.43 -8.11
C ILE A 334 -13.92 14.15 -8.39
N ARG A 335 -14.55 12.97 -8.27
CA ARG A 335 -13.95 11.67 -8.61
C ARG A 335 -13.56 11.61 -10.10
N ALA A 336 -14.42 12.10 -10.99
CA ALA A 336 -14.14 12.17 -12.42
C ALA A 336 -13.00 13.16 -12.74
N ASP A 337 -12.93 14.30 -12.07
CA ASP A 337 -11.84 15.27 -12.25
C ASP A 337 -10.49 14.73 -11.73
N LEU A 338 -10.53 13.96 -10.63
CA LEU A 338 -9.36 13.24 -10.12
C LEU A 338 -8.88 12.18 -11.12
N THR A 339 -9.81 11.41 -11.70
CA THR A 339 -9.53 10.42 -12.75
C THR A 339 -8.82 11.07 -13.95
N LYS A 340 -9.39 12.17 -14.48
CA LYS A 340 -8.78 12.91 -15.60
C LYS A 340 -7.40 13.47 -15.28
N SER A 341 -7.17 13.88 -14.03
CA SER A 341 -5.87 14.40 -13.61
C SER A 341 -4.81 13.29 -13.57
N TYR A 342 -5.17 12.08 -13.15
CA TYR A 342 -4.30 10.90 -13.26
C TYR A 342 -4.05 10.48 -14.71
N GLU A 343 -5.09 10.47 -15.55
CA GLU A 343 -4.93 10.20 -17.00
C GLU A 343 -3.94 11.17 -17.63
N LEU A 344 -4.05 12.46 -17.33
CA LEU A 344 -3.11 13.49 -17.79
C LEU A 344 -1.69 13.26 -17.22
N LEU A 345 -1.56 12.93 -15.94
CA LEU A 345 -0.25 12.67 -15.32
C LEU A 345 0.50 11.56 -16.06
N PHE A 346 -0.17 10.43 -16.31
CA PHE A 346 0.47 9.29 -16.98
C PHE A 346 0.66 9.54 -18.48
N ALA A 347 -0.18 10.34 -19.13
CA ALA A 347 0.10 10.80 -20.48
C ALA A 347 1.37 11.67 -20.56
N LEU A 348 1.56 12.61 -19.62
CA LEU A 348 2.76 13.45 -19.57
C LEU A 348 4.04 12.64 -19.29
N TYR A 349 3.96 11.63 -18.43
CA TYR A 349 5.08 10.71 -18.24
C TYR A 349 5.38 9.90 -19.50
N ALA A 350 4.36 9.45 -20.24
CA ALA A 350 4.56 8.76 -21.53
C ALA A 350 5.25 9.66 -22.55
N ASP A 351 4.84 10.93 -22.65
CA ASP A 351 5.50 11.92 -23.52
C ASP A 351 6.95 12.17 -23.09
N LEU A 352 7.21 12.24 -21.79
CA LEU A 352 8.57 12.37 -21.24
C LEU A 352 9.44 11.17 -21.63
N ILE A 353 8.91 9.96 -21.55
CA ILE A 353 9.60 8.72 -21.94
C ILE A 353 9.94 8.74 -23.43
N VAL A 354 9.00 9.12 -24.30
CA VAL A 354 9.23 9.22 -25.75
C VAL A 354 10.34 10.25 -26.07
N ALA A 355 10.46 11.30 -25.26
CA ALA A 355 11.49 12.33 -25.43
C ALA A 355 12.88 11.93 -24.87
N MET A 356 13.01 10.78 -24.19
CA MET A 356 14.31 10.36 -23.64
C MET A 356 15.31 9.99 -24.74
N PRO A 357 16.60 10.32 -24.58
CA PRO A 357 17.60 10.07 -25.61
C PRO A 357 18.15 8.63 -25.62
N ASP A 358 18.00 7.92 -24.51
CA ASP A 358 18.63 6.62 -24.27
C ASP A 358 17.56 5.51 -24.28
N ALA A 359 17.66 4.58 -25.23
CA ALA A 359 16.75 3.44 -25.37
C ALA A 359 16.66 2.62 -24.06
N ASP A 360 17.76 2.57 -23.31
CA ASP A 360 17.80 1.91 -22.03
C ASP A 360 16.90 2.54 -20.97
N GLN A 361 16.94 3.87 -20.91
CA GLN A 361 16.12 4.66 -20.00
C GLN A 361 14.66 4.57 -20.40
N ILE A 362 14.37 4.53 -21.71
CA ILE A 362 13.01 4.38 -22.23
C ILE A 362 12.37 3.09 -21.71
N GLU A 363 13.04 1.94 -21.87
CA GLU A 363 12.46 0.65 -21.46
C GLU A 363 12.26 0.55 -19.95
N ARG A 364 13.25 1.02 -19.17
CA ARG A 364 13.13 1.08 -17.70
C ARG A 364 12.00 2.00 -17.25
N ALA A 365 11.92 3.20 -17.83
CA ALA A 365 10.90 4.18 -17.48
C ALA A 365 9.50 3.71 -17.90
N THR A 366 9.38 2.92 -18.98
CA THR A 366 8.12 2.32 -19.44
C THR A 366 7.59 1.28 -18.44
N GLU A 367 8.45 0.44 -17.87
CA GLU A 367 8.04 -0.48 -16.79
C GLU A 367 7.69 0.28 -15.51
N GLU A 368 8.48 1.30 -15.18
CA GLU A 368 8.33 2.12 -13.98
C GLU A 368 7.00 2.90 -13.94
N ILE A 369 6.61 3.55 -15.05
CA ILE A 369 5.34 4.30 -15.14
C ILE A 369 4.14 3.36 -14.94
N LEU A 370 4.15 2.17 -15.56
CA LEU A 370 3.06 1.20 -15.45
C LEU A 370 2.91 0.71 -14.02
N ARG A 371 4.02 0.48 -13.32
CA ARG A 371 4.04 0.13 -11.90
C ARG A 371 3.47 1.22 -11.02
N ARG A 372 3.85 2.49 -11.23
CA ARG A 372 3.29 3.63 -10.50
C ARG A 372 1.80 3.79 -10.75
N GLU A 373 1.33 3.61 -11.99
CA GLU A 373 -0.08 3.70 -12.35
C GLU A 373 -0.92 2.60 -11.70
N ILE A 374 -0.45 1.35 -11.75
CA ILE A 374 -1.11 0.22 -11.11
C ILE A 374 -1.09 0.38 -9.58
N LEU A 375 0.01 0.89 -9.00
CA LEU A 375 0.07 1.16 -7.56
C LEU A 375 -0.97 2.20 -7.14
N ALA A 376 -1.06 3.32 -7.85
CA ALA A 376 -2.06 4.35 -7.57
C ALA A 376 -3.50 3.80 -7.67
N GLY A 377 -3.77 2.93 -8.65
CA GLY A 377 -5.05 2.26 -8.80
C GLY A 377 -5.36 1.26 -7.69
N THR A 378 -4.41 0.40 -7.33
CA THR A 378 -4.58 -0.63 -6.29
C THR A 378 -4.69 -0.06 -4.87
N LEU A 379 -4.12 1.12 -4.63
CA LEU A 379 -4.32 1.89 -3.39
C LEU A 379 -5.66 2.66 -3.36
N GLY A 380 -6.45 2.62 -4.43
CA GLY A 380 -7.72 3.36 -4.57
C GLY A 380 -7.55 4.86 -4.87
N ARG A 381 -6.31 5.34 -5.03
CA ARG A 381 -6.01 6.77 -5.25
C ARG A 381 -6.36 7.22 -6.67
N TYR A 382 -6.26 6.33 -7.66
CA TYR A 382 -6.67 6.56 -9.05
C TYR A 382 -8.02 5.86 -9.31
N PRO A 383 -9.16 6.59 -9.25
CA PRO A 383 -10.47 5.99 -9.43
C PRO A 383 -10.68 5.49 -10.86
N ASN A 384 -11.41 4.38 -11.02
CA ASN A 384 -11.74 3.78 -12.31
C ASN A 384 -10.52 3.47 -13.22
N TYR A 385 -9.31 3.28 -12.64
CA TYR A 385 -8.13 2.99 -13.44
C TYR A 385 -8.31 1.70 -14.28
N PRO A 386 -7.77 1.64 -15.51
CA PRO A 386 -7.98 0.52 -16.43
C PRO A 386 -7.09 -0.69 -16.08
N ALA A 387 -7.40 -1.36 -14.96
CA ALA A 387 -6.56 -2.39 -14.34
C ALA A 387 -6.08 -3.48 -15.31
N GLN A 388 -7.00 -4.15 -16.00
CA GLN A 388 -6.66 -5.26 -16.91
C GLN A 388 -5.75 -4.82 -18.05
N GLN A 389 -6.01 -3.64 -18.63
CA GLN A 389 -5.19 -3.10 -19.71
C GLN A 389 -3.78 -2.78 -19.21
N ARG A 390 -3.64 -2.16 -18.03
CA ARG A 390 -2.33 -1.82 -17.46
C ARG A 390 -1.54 -3.05 -17.05
N ILE A 391 -2.20 -4.07 -16.51
CA ILE A 391 -1.56 -5.35 -16.19
C ILE A 391 -0.97 -5.99 -17.46
N ALA A 392 -1.75 -6.06 -18.54
CA ALA A 392 -1.27 -6.61 -19.81
C ALA A 392 -0.09 -5.81 -20.39
N GLN A 393 -0.16 -4.47 -20.32
CA GLN A 393 0.93 -3.60 -20.76
C GLN A 393 2.19 -3.77 -19.89
N LEU A 394 2.03 -3.93 -18.57
CA LEU A 394 3.15 -4.20 -17.66
C LEU A 394 3.85 -5.50 -18.04
N GLN A 395 3.10 -6.59 -18.21
CA GLN A 395 3.66 -7.87 -18.62
C GLN A 395 4.42 -7.78 -19.95
N GLN A 396 3.88 -7.06 -20.93
CA GLN A 396 4.56 -6.84 -22.21
C GLN A 396 5.85 -6.02 -22.05
N ALA A 397 5.81 -4.90 -21.32
CA ALA A 397 6.98 -4.06 -21.08
C ALA A 397 8.07 -4.81 -20.32
N THR A 398 7.68 -5.61 -19.31
CA THR A 398 8.61 -6.47 -18.57
C THR A 398 9.23 -7.54 -19.47
N ALA A 399 8.46 -8.19 -20.35
CA ALA A 399 8.99 -9.17 -21.30
C ALA A 399 10.04 -8.56 -22.25
N GLN A 400 9.82 -7.34 -22.73
CA GLN A 400 10.79 -6.60 -23.55
C GLN A 400 12.06 -6.27 -22.76
N LEU A 401 11.90 -5.78 -21.52
CA LEU A 401 13.02 -5.43 -20.65
C LEU A 401 13.88 -6.65 -20.25
N ILE A 402 13.31 -7.86 -20.20
CA ILE A 402 14.07 -9.09 -20.01
C ILE A 402 14.95 -9.41 -21.22
N GLN A 403 14.43 -9.18 -22.45
CA GLN A 403 15.18 -9.46 -23.67
C GLN A 403 16.38 -8.52 -23.83
N SER A 404 16.21 -7.24 -23.48
CA SER A 404 17.28 -6.24 -23.54
C SER A 404 18.24 -6.32 -22.35
N ARG A 405 17.74 -6.70 -21.17
CA ARG A 405 18.50 -6.77 -19.92
C ARG A 405 18.24 -8.05 -19.12
N PRO A 406 18.78 -9.19 -19.57
CA PRO A 406 18.65 -10.41 -18.81
C PRO A 406 19.39 -10.29 -17.47
N ARG A 407 18.71 -10.71 -16.40
CA ARG A 407 19.20 -10.88 -15.01
C ARG A 407 19.59 -9.59 -14.29
N ASP A 408 19.10 -8.43 -14.74
CA ASP A 408 19.46 -7.14 -14.14
C ASP A 408 18.71 -6.91 -12.80
N LYS A 409 17.41 -7.24 -12.75
CA LYS A 409 16.54 -7.03 -11.57
C LYS A 409 15.42 -8.07 -11.50
N MET A 410 14.79 -8.18 -10.32
CA MET A 410 13.50 -8.85 -10.19
C MET A 410 12.40 -8.12 -10.98
N ARG A 411 11.41 -8.88 -11.44
CA ARG A 411 10.36 -8.45 -12.35
C ARG A 411 9.00 -8.56 -11.69
N VAL A 412 8.10 -7.62 -11.95
CA VAL A 412 6.72 -7.74 -11.51
C VAL A 412 5.96 -8.63 -12.50
N ALA A 413 5.38 -9.71 -12.00
CA ALA A 413 4.42 -10.55 -12.70
C ALA A 413 3.06 -10.51 -12.01
N VAL A 414 2.04 -11.00 -12.71
CA VAL A 414 0.70 -11.24 -12.15
C VAL A 414 0.42 -12.72 -12.22
N LEU A 415 0.04 -13.30 -11.08
CA LEU A 415 -0.24 -14.72 -10.94
C LEU A 415 -1.57 -14.95 -10.24
N PRO A 416 -2.38 -15.95 -10.70
CA PRO A 416 -3.58 -16.34 -10.00
C PRO A 416 -3.22 -17.17 -8.78
N TYR A 417 -3.40 -16.59 -7.60
CA TYR A 417 -3.19 -17.24 -6.31
C TYR A 417 -4.55 -17.56 -5.69
N ALA A 418 -4.93 -18.85 -5.68
CA ALA A 418 -6.27 -19.30 -5.30
C ALA A 418 -7.41 -18.59 -6.05
N GLY A 419 -7.21 -18.33 -7.34
CA GLY A 419 -8.19 -17.63 -8.17
C GLY A 419 -8.22 -16.11 -7.98
N VAL A 420 -7.26 -15.54 -7.25
CA VAL A 420 -7.09 -14.09 -7.10
C VAL A 420 -5.78 -13.65 -7.75
N ASP A 421 -5.89 -12.78 -8.75
CA ASP A 421 -4.72 -12.17 -9.37
C ASP A 421 -3.95 -11.36 -8.34
N SER A 422 -2.68 -11.71 -8.16
CA SER A 422 -1.78 -11.07 -7.23
C SER A 422 -0.50 -10.68 -7.93
N PHE A 423 -0.05 -9.45 -7.67
CA PHE A 423 1.26 -8.99 -8.11
C PHE A 423 2.35 -9.69 -7.31
N VAL A 424 3.39 -10.15 -8.00
CA VAL A 424 4.55 -10.81 -7.38
C VAL A 424 5.84 -10.38 -8.06
N LEU A 425 6.93 -10.42 -7.32
CA LEU A 425 8.29 -10.38 -7.80
C LEU A 425 8.81 -11.77 -8.14
N VAL A 426 9.32 -11.89 -9.36
CA VAL A 426 9.89 -13.11 -9.91
C VAL A 426 11.23 -12.81 -10.60
N ASP A 427 12.06 -13.82 -10.76
CA ASP A 427 13.23 -13.73 -11.64
C ASP A 427 12.82 -13.85 -13.12
N ASP A 428 13.75 -13.55 -14.03
CA ASP A 428 13.49 -13.58 -15.47
C ASP A 428 13.06 -14.98 -15.96
N THR A 429 13.64 -16.05 -15.39
CA THR A 429 13.34 -17.43 -15.80
C THR A 429 11.89 -17.78 -15.46
N SER A 430 11.47 -17.46 -14.25
CA SER A 430 10.12 -17.68 -13.75
C SER A 430 9.13 -16.80 -14.51
N PHE A 431 9.48 -15.53 -14.77
CA PHE A 431 8.64 -14.63 -15.56
C PHE A 431 8.33 -15.21 -16.94
N LEU A 432 9.36 -15.66 -17.67
CA LEU A 432 9.17 -16.21 -19.02
C LEU A 432 8.35 -17.50 -18.99
N ALA A 433 8.51 -18.36 -17.98
CA ALA A 433 7.67 -19.54 -17.81
C ALA A 433 6.20 -19.17 -17.65
N ILE A 434 5.91 -18.15 -16.82
CA ILE A 434 4.54 -17.66 -16.57
C ILE A 434 3.89 -17.10 -17.83
N MET A 435 4.65 -16.45 -18.71
CA MET A 435 4.11 -15.86 -19.95
C MET A 435 3.82 -16.88 -21.06
N HIS A 436 4.33 -18.10 -20.93
CA HIS A 436 4.14 -19.17 -21.92
C HIS A 436 3.06 -20.19 -21.54
N ASP A 437 2.61 -20.16 -20.28
CA ASP A 437 1.46 -20.91 -19.75
C ASP A 437 0.16 -20.09 -19.91
#